data_AF-A0A437LXM6-F1
#
_entry.id   AF-A0A437LXM6-F1
#
_cell.length_a   1.000
_cell.length_b   1.000
_cell.length_c   1.000
_cell.angle_alpha   90.00
_cell.angle_beta   90.00
_cell.angle_gamma   90.00
#
_symmetry.space_group_name_H-M   'P 1'
#
loop_
_entity.id
_entity.type
_entity.pdbx_description
1 polymer ?
#
loop_
_entity_poly.entity_id
_entity_poly.type
_entity_poly.pdbx_seq_one_letter_code
_entity_poly.pdbx_strand_id
1 'polypeptide(L)'
;MMMSWLLAASMAAPSGAGEPAKIDVPAYGGGIACRQAFLDEYKEKSMVWSLGFWSGMNIARGETAGNGLDALGVRDKVKAVCTAQPTLPLISAVILARKTTLGR
;
A
#
# COMPACT_ATOMS: atom_id res chain seq x y z
N MET A 1 64.65 9.27 16.27
CA MET A 1 63.69 9.93 17.17
C MET A 1 63.12 11.16 16.47
N MET A 2 61.85 11.12 16.07
CA MET A 2 60.92 12.25 16.13
C MET A 2 59.56 11.81 15.58
N MET A 3 58.62 11.69 16.52
CA MET A 3 57.18 11.59 16.31
C MET A 3 56.68 12.91 15.70
N SER A 4 55.77 12.85 14.73
CA SER A 4 54.87 13.98 14.44
C SER A 4 53.50 13.45 14.04
N TRP A 5 52.51 14.11 14.64
CA TRP A 5 51.21 13.58 14.96
C TRP A 5 50.19 13.83 13.84
N LEU A 6 49.35 12.84 13.59
CA LEU A 6 48.12 12.95 12.83
C LEU A 6 47.09 13.76 13.63
N LEU A 7 46.61 14.87 13.08
CA LEU A 7 45.40 15.55 13.55
C LEU A 7 44.30 15.32 12.52
N ALA A 8 43.54 14.24 12.70
CA ALA A 8 42.27 14.04 12.01
C ALA A 8 41.17 14.77 12.80
N ALA A 9 40.65 15.87 12.25
CA ALA A 9 39.47 16.53 12.76
C ALA A 9 38.24 15.67 12.44
N SER A 10 37.82 14.84 13.39
CA SER A 10 36.54 14.12 13.32
C SER A 10 35.39 15.11 13.46
N MET A 11 34.76 15.47 12.35
CA MET A 11 33.43 16.04 12.37
C MET A 11 32.44 14.93 12.70
N ALA A 12 32.10 14.79 13.98
CA ALA A 12 30.95 14.00 14.41
C ALA A 12 29.67 14.69 13.91
N ALA A 13 29.12 14.17 12.82
CA ALA A 13 27.76 14.51 12.42
C ALA A 13 26.80 14.01 13.53
N PRO A 14 25.81 14.82 13.95
CA PRO A 14 24.80 14.35 14.88
C PRO A 14 23.98 13.25 14.22
N SER A 15 24.15 12.01 14.69
CA SER A 15 23.24 10.90 14.43
C SER A 15 21.92 11.14 15.16
N GLY A 16 21.15 12.10 14.66
CA GLY A 16 19.72 12.18 14.96
C GLY A 16 19.03 11.02 14.26
N ALA A 17 19.03 9.85 14.91
CA ALA A 17 18.14 8.76 14.56
C ALA A 17 16.71 9.23 14.88
N GLY A 18 16.13 10.01 13.98
CA GLY A 18 14.72 10.36 14.04
C GLY A 18 13.93 9.06 14.04
N GLU A 19 13.14 8.85 15.09
CA GLU A 19 12.15 7.78 15.17
C GLU A 19 11.35 7.81 13.85
N PRO A 20 11.14 6.67 13.17
CA PRO A 20 10.44 6.67 11.89
C PRO A 20 9.09 7.34 12.09
N ALA A 21 8.84 8.40 11.31
CA ALA A 21 7.60 9.15 11.38
C ALA A 21 6.44 8.15 11.25
N LYS A 22 5.64 8.05 12.31
CA LYS A 22 4.38 7.29 12.26
C LYS A 22 3.47 8.06 11.33
N ILE A 23 3.37 7.60 10.09
CA ILE A 23 2.37 8.11 9.15
C ILE A 23 1.05 7.54 9.63
N ASP A 24 0.22 8.37 10.25
CA ASP A 24 -1.19 8.06 10.48
C ASP A 24 -1.86 7.98 9.11
N VAL A 25 -1.87 6.77 8.54
CA VAL A 25 -2.65 6.50 7.34
C VAL A 25 -4.11 6.54 7.79
N PRO A 26 -4.91 7.48 7.28
CA PRO A 26 -6.30 7.58 7.68
C PRO A 26 -6.99 6.21 7.54
N ALA A 27 -7.83 5.84 8.51
CA ALA A 27 -8.54 4.56 8.53
C ALA A 27 -9.34 4.25 7.25
N TYR A 28 -9.56 5.26 6.40
CA TYR A 28 -10.19 5.21 5.09
C TYR A 28 -9.42 4.40 4.01
N GLY A 29 -8.27 3.82 4.35
CA GLY A 29 -7.55 2.87 3.48
C GLY A 29 -8.08 1.44 3.57
N GLY A 30 -7.23 0.46 3.31
CA GLY A 30 -7.60 -0.96 3.27
C GLY A 30 -8.00 -1.60 4.61
N GLY A 31 -8.01 -0.84 5.71
CA GLY A 31 -8.34 -1.33 7.05
C GLY A 31 -9.85 -1.44 7.33
N ILE A 32 -10.72 -0.77 6.57
CA ILE A 32 -12.17 -0.91 6.72
C ILE A 32 -12.66 -2.28 6.27
N ALA A 33 -13.78 -2.74 6.81
CA ALA A 33 -14.41 -3.97 6.35
C ALA A 33 -15.05 -3.79 4.96
N CYS A 34 -15.06 -4.85 4.16
CA CYS A 34 -15.69 -4.90 2.84
C CYS A 34 -17.13 -4.37 2.82
N ARG A 35 -17.94 -4.70 3.84
CA ARG A 35 -19.32 -4.19 3.96
C ARG A 35 -19.39 -2.65 4.08
N GLN A 36 -18.37 -2.02 4.66
CA GLN A 36 -18.29 -0.56 4.80
C GLN A 36 -17.73 0.09 3.54
N ALA A 37 -16.77 -0.56 2.88
CA ALA A 37 -16.05 -0.03 1.71
C ALA A 37 -16.96 0.38 0.53
N PHE A 38 -18.18 -0.15 0.46
CA PHE A 38 -19.14 0.16 -0.61
C PHE A 38 -20.34 1.02 -0.17
N LEU A 39 -20.35 1.51 1.08
CA LEU A 39 -21.33 2.52 1.52
C LEU A 39 -21.03 3.88 0.87
N ASP A 40 -22.06 4.71 0.68
CA ASP A 40 -21.92 6.00 -0.02
C ASP A 40 -20.85 6.92 0.58
N GLU A 41 -20.67 6.89 1.89
CA GLU A 41 -19.65 7.66 2.61
C GLU A 41 -18.21 7.23 2.24
N TYR A 42 -18.01 5.95 1.94
CA TYR A 42 -16.68 5.35 1.78
C TYR A 42 -16.37 4.90 0.35
N LYS A 43 -17.38 4.73 -0.52
CA LYS A 43 -17.23 4.07 -1.83
C LYS A 43 -16.17 4.70 -2.73
N GLU A 44 -16.10 6.02 -2.79
CA GLU A 44 -15.15 6.73 -3.66
C GLU A 44 -13.72 6.59 -3.15
N LYS A 45 -13.50 6.88 -1.86
CA LYS A 45 -12.20 6.76 -1.19
C LYS A 45 -11.67 5.32 -1.24
N SER A 46 -12.55 4.35 -0.98
CA SER A 46 -12.24 2.92 -1.03
C SER A 46 -11.86 2.47 -2.44
N MET A 47 -12.53 3.00 -3.47
CA MET A 47 -12.20 2.72 -4.86
C MET A 47 -10.83 3.28 -5.23
N VAL A 48 -10.59 4.57 -4.96
CA VAL A 48 -9.29 5.21 -5.25
C VAL A 48 -8.15 4.48 -4.54
N TRP A 49 -8.34 4.16 -3.26
CA TRP A 49 -7.35 3.41 -2.50
C TRP A 49 -7.12 2.01 -3.08
N SER A 50 -8.19 1.28 -3.44
CA SER A 50 -8.07 -0.07 -4.03
C SER A 50 -7.33 -0.06 -5.36
N LEU A 51 -7.58 0.95 -6.21
CA LEU A 51 -6.91 1.12 -7.49
C LEU A 51 -5.42 1.45 -7.32
N GLY A 52 -5.10 2.36 -6.40
CA GLY A 52 -3.72 2.72 -6.08
C GLY A 52 -2.95 1.52 -5.52
N PHE A 53 -3.56 0.79 -4.58
CA PHE A 53 -2.95 -0.38 -3.96
C PHE A 53 -2.74 -1.53 -4.97
N TRP A 54 -3.74 -1.81 -5.82
CA TRP A 54 -3.61 -2.78 -6.92
C TRP A 54 -2.48 -2.41 -7.87
N SER A 55 -2.44 -1.15 -8.31
CA SER A 55 -1.40 -0.63 -9.20
C SER A 55 -0.01 -0.74 -8.58
N GLY A 56 0.12 -0.37 -7.29
CA GLY A 56 1.37 -0.50 -6.54
C GLY A 56 1.85 -1.95 -6.45
N MET A 57 0.94 -2.91 -6.19
CA MET A 57 1.28 -4.34 -6.18
C MET A 57 1.78 -4.83 -7.54
N ASN A 58 1.19 -4.34 -8.63
CA ASN A 58 1.63 -4.69 -9.98
C ASN A 58 3.02 -4.11 -10.28
N ILE A 59 3.23 -2.82 -10.01
CA ILE A 59 4.52 -2.14 -10.24
C ILE A 59 5.62 -2.81 -9.41
N ALA A 60 5.35 -3.14 -8.14
CA ALA A 60 6.31 -3.84 -7.28
C ALA A 60 6.73 -5.23 -7.81
N ARG A 61 5.96 -5.81 -8.74
CA ARG A 61 6.24 -7.09 -9.40
C ARG A 61 6.74 -6.93 -10.84
N GLY A 62 7.04 -5.70 -11.28
CA GLY A 62 7.49 -5.41 -12.64
C GLY A 62 6.38 -5.51 -13.69
N GLU A 63 5.11 -5.40 -13.27
CA GLU A 63 3.94 -5.47 -14.13
C GLU A 63 3.40 -4.07 -14.45
N THR A 64 2.54 -3.96 -15.47
CA THR A 64 1.83 -2.69 -15.73
C THR A 64 0.78 -2.43 -14.66
N ALA A 65 0.52 -1.15 -14.34
CA ALA A 65 -0.38 -0.75 -13.26
C ALA A 65 -1.77 -1.43 -13.34
N GLY A 66 -2.38 -1.49 -14.52
CA GLY A 66 -3.68 -2.15 -14.73
C GLY A 66 -3.59 -3.67 -14.96
N ASN A 67 -2.46 -4.15 -15.49
CA ASN A 67 -2.25 -5.54 -15.92
C ASN A 67 -3.41 -6.12 -16.75
N GLY A 68 -3.85 -5.37 -17.76
CA GLY A 68 -4.95 -5.75 -18.66
C GLY A 68 -6.37 -5.43 -18.15
N LEU A 69 -6.50 -4.91 -16.93
CA LEU A 69 -7.76 -4.36 -16.42
C LEU A 69 -7.74 -2.84 -16.42
N ASP A 70 -8.90 -2.24 -16.71
CA ASP A 70 -9.19 -0.85 -16.40
C ASP A 70 -9.66 -0.69 -14.94
N ALA A 71 -9.93 0.55 -14.55
CA ALA A 71 -10.37 0.86 -13.18
C ALA A 71 -11.69 0.17 -12.80
N LEU A 72 -12.63 0.03 -13.76
CA LEU A 72 -13.92 -0.63 -13.52
C LEU A 72 -13.74 -2.13 -13.35
N GLY A 73 -12.87 -2.76 -14.15
CA GLY A 73 -12.51 -4.16 -14.03
C GLY A 73 -11.90 -4.48 -12.67
N VAL A 74 -10.95 -3.66 -12.18
CA VAL A 74 -10.39 -3.83 -10.83
C VAL A 74 -11.47 -3.69 -9.76
N ARG A 75 -12.31 -2.64 -9.85
CA ARG A 75 -13.42 -2.42 -8.91
C ARG A 75 -14.34 -3.64 -8.84
N ASP A 76 -14.72 -4.19 -9.98
CA ASP A 76 -15.68 -5.28 -10.05
C ASP A 76 -15.10 -6.58 -9.47
N LYS A 77 -13.80 -6.85 -9.67
CA LYS A 77 -13.11 -7.98 -9.02
C LYS A 77 -13.05 -7.82 -7.50
N VAL A 78 -12.72 -6.63 -7.01
CA VAL A 78 -12.70 -6.34 -5.56
C VAL A 78 -14.09 -6.46 -4.96
N LYS A 79 -15.11 -5.90 -5.64
CA LYS A 79 -16.51 -5.99 -5.22
C LYS A 79 -16.98 -7.43 -5.13
N ALA A 80 -16.64 -8.28 -6.09
CA ALA A 80 -17.00 -9.71 -6.06
C ALA A 80 -16.46 -10.40 -4.80
N VAL A 81 -15.20 -10.17 -4.44
CA VAL A 81 -14.61 -10.70 -3.20
C VAL A 81 -15.32 -10.15 -1.97
N CYS A 82 -15.57 -8.84 -1.93
CA CYS A 82 -16.23 -8.20 -0.80
C CYS A 82 -17.69 -8.63 -0.63
N THR A 83 -18.40 -8.92 -1.71
CA THR A 83 -19.75 -9.50 -1.65
C THR A 83 -19.73 -10.91 -1.07
N ALA A 84 -18.73 -11.73 -1.43
CA ALA A 84 -18.58 -13.07 -0.88
C ALA A 84 -18.10 -13.08 0.59
N GLN A 85 -17.31 -12.08 1.00
CA GLN A 85 -16.68 -12.01 2.32
C GLN A 85 -16.83 -10.59 2.93
N PRO A 86 -18.03 -10.22 3.40
CA PRO A 86 -18.35 -8.85 3.81
C PRO A 86 -17.60 -8.36 5.06
N THR A 87 -17.05 -9.27 5.87
CA THR A 87 -16.26 -8.96 7.07
C THR A 87 -14.77 -8.81 6.80
N LEU A 88 -14.30 -9.19 5.61
CA LEU A 88 -12.89 -9.14 5.25
C LEU A 88 -12.42 -7.68 5.19
N PRO A 89 -11.20 -7.35 5.67
CA PRO A 89 -10.61 -6.04 5.43
C PRO A 89 -10.45 -5.79 3.93
N LEU A 90 -10.70 -4.55 3.49
CA LEU A 90 -10.62 -4.17 2.08
C LEU A 90 -9.25 -4.50 1.47
N ILE A 91 -8.13 -4.30 2.19
CA ILE A 91 -6.79 -4.67 1.72
C ILE A 91 -6.71 -6.16 1.34
N SER A 92 -7.22 -7.04 2.20
CA SER A 92 -7.21 -8.48 1.97
C SER A 92 -8.11 -8.84 0.80
N ALA A 93 -9.22 -8.13 0.61
CA ALA A 93 -10.07 -8.32 -0.56
C ALA A 93 -9.38 -7.92 -1.87
N VAL A 94 -8.63 -6.80 -1.89
CA VAL A 94 -7.86 -6.38 -3.05
C VAL A 94 -6.75 -7.38 -3.39
N ILE A 95 -6.02 -7.87 -2.38
CA ILE A 95 -5.00 -8.90 -2.56
C ILE A 95 -5.61 -10.18 -3.13
N LEU A 96 -6.73 -10.64 -2.56
CA LEU A 96 -7.39 -11.87 -3.01
C LEU A 96 -7.96 -11.73 -4.42
N ALA A 97 -8.61 -10.61 -4.73
CA ALA A 97 -9.13 -10.30 -6.06
C ALA A 97 -8.01 -10.29 -7.12
N ARG A 98 -6.84 -9.74 -6.77
CA ARG A 98 -5.67 -9.77 -7.63
C ARG A 98 -5.16 -11.17 -7.87
N LYS A 99 -4.99 -11.94 -6.79
CA LYS A 99 -4.50 -13.32 -6.86
C LYS A 99 -5.40 -14.20 -7.73
N THR A 100 -6.73 -14.09 -7.58
CA THR A 100 -7.69 -14.87 -8.38
C THR A 100 -7.76 -14.40 -9.83
N THR A 101 -7.58 -13.11 -10.10
CA THR A 101 -7.58 -12.57 -11.46
C THR A 101 -6.31 -12.94 -12.22
N LEU A 102 -5.15 -12.92 -11.56
CA LEU A 102 -3.84 -13.03 -12.22
C LEU A 102 -3.16 -14.39 -12.01
N GLY A 103 -3.72 -15.27 -11.18
CA GLY A 103 -3.15 -16.59 -10.88
C GLY A 103 -1.87 -16.57 -10.06
N ARG A 104 -1.58 -15.47 -9.33
CA ARG A 104 -0.33 -15.27 -8.57
C ARG A 104 -0.51 -14.46 -7.29
#